data_AF-A0A1A7BYY9-F1
#
_entry.id   AF-A0A1A7BYY9-F1
#
_cell.length_a   1.000
_cell.length_b   1.000
_cell.length_c   1.000
_cell.angle_alpha   90.00
_cell.angle_beta   90.00
_cell.angle_gamma   90.00
#
_symmetry.space_group_name_H-M   'P 1'
#
loop_
_entity.id
_entity.type
_entity.pdbx_description
1 polymer ?
#
loop_
_entity_poly.entity_id
_entity_poly.type
_entity_poly.pdbx_seq_one_letter_code
_entity_poly.pdbx_strand_id
1 'polypeptide(L)'
;MARLRIFVSSTYYDLRHIRSSMESFLEGMGYEAVLFESGGIAFHHDMTLADACYAEVQTCHMLVLVIGGRYGSADEKRKEQASEEVIEKMYSAYNSVTKREYETARDKNIPIFIFVDKNVRSEYETFKSNRENKTVRYAHVDSVNIFLLLDDIINQSYNNFVKEFEKFEDISSWLKEQWAGIYSDLLMSRRDHAAIKSMADRLAELSELTNSMKSYTETIMKKVLPPESASAAIDIESKRDLNRKMLRFMKEPMITYIQNSCRVMEGGFVPTALDLYHALDASDSASEFMTRANVPTPVLTSLLSRSNDLHSGFNSLKESYCNPYLEPLKGVAE
;
A
#
# COMPACT_ATOMS: atom_id res chain seq x y z
N MET A 1 -22.04 17.86 -0.06
CA MET A 1 -21.52 16.51 0.26
C MET A 1 -20.26 16.30 -0.56
N ALA A 2 -19.25 15.62 -0.01
CA ALA A 2 -18.04 15.30 -0.76
C ALA A 2 -18.39 14.35 -1.92
N ARG A 3 -17.96 14.69 -3.14
CA ARG A 3 -18.13 13.87 -4.34
C ARG A 3 -16.82 13.16 -4.65
N LEU A 4 -16.92 11.96 -5.23
CA LEU A 4 -15.74 11.27 -5.74
C LEU A 4 -15.24 12.03 -6.97
N ARG A 5 -13.99 12.51 -6.88
CA ARG A 5 -13.30 13.26 -7.95
C ARG A 5 -12.50 12.29 -8.81
N ILE A 6 -12.78 12.27 -10.11
CA ILE A 6 -12.18 11.31 -11.05
C ILE A 6 -11.52 12.09 -12.18
N PHE A 7 -10.20 11.90 -12.33
CA PHE A 7 -9.43 12.53 -13.40
C PHE A 7 -9.53 11.71 -14.68
N VAL A 8 -9.90 12.35 -15.80
CA VAL A 8 -9.99 11.70 -17.11
C VAL A 8 -8.80 12.12 -17.97
N SER A 9 -7.79 11.24 -18.02
CA SER A 9 -6.56 11.45 -18.79
C SER A 9 -6.68 10.76 -20.16
N SER A 10 -6.49 11.53 -21.24
CA SER A 10 -6.42 11.02 -22.60
C SER A 10 -5.85 12.07 -23.54
N THR A 11 -5.54 11.69 -24.77
CA THR A 11 -5.45 12.68 -25.87
C THR A 11 -6.82 13.28 -26.16
N TYR A 12 -6.84 14.54 -26.61
CA TYR A 12 -8.10 15.29 -26.76
C TYR A 12 -8.78 15.05 -28.11
N TYR A 13 -8.07 15.24 -29.23
CA TYR A 13 -8.70 15.37 -30.54
C TYR A 13 -9.39 14.10 -31.06
N ASP A 14 -8.74 12.95 -30.89
CA ASP A 14 -9.25 11.64 -31.33
C ASP A 14 -10.34 11.10 -30.39
N LEU A 15 -10.27 11.44 -29.10
CA LEU A 15 -11.17 10.89 -28.08
C LEU A 15 -12.22 11.90 -27.59
N ARG A 16 -12.40 13.04 -28.26
CA ARG A 16 -13.34 14.11 -27.84
C ARG A 16 -14.75 13.60 -27.51
N HIS A 17 -15.28 12.70 -28.34
CA HIS A 17 -16.60 12.11 -28.11
C HIS A 17 -16.62 11.20 -26.88
N ILE A 18 -15.58 10.37 -26.69
CA ILE A 18 -15.43 9.50 -25.53
C ILE A 18 -15.31 10.33 -24.25
N ARG A 19 -14.55 11.43 -24.26
CA ARG A 19 -14.37 12.33 -23.13
C ARG A 19 -15.68 13.01 -22.71
N SER A 20 -16.43 13.54 -23.66
CA SER A 20 -17.73 14.18 -23.38
C SER A 20 -18.77 13.17 -22.85
N SER A 21 -18.78 11.95 -23.39
CA SER A 21 -19.62 10.87 -22.86
C SER A 21 -19.18 10.44 -21.46
N MET A 22 -17.86 10.43 -21.19
CA MET A 22 -17.31 10.12 -19.86
C MET A 22 -17.73 11.16 -18.83
N GLU A 23 -17.60 12.44 -19.13
CA GLU A 23 -18.07 13.53 -18.28
C GLU A 23 -19.54 13.37 -17.91
N SER A 24 -20.41 13.22 -18.92
CA SER A 24 -21.86 13.03 -18.73
C SER A 24 -22.18 11.80 -17.87
N PHE A 25 -21.44 10.71 -18.06
CA PHE A 25 -21.60 9.47 -17.31
C PHE A 25 -21.19 9.61 -15.84
N LEU A 26 -20.04 10.22 -15.59
CA LEU A 26 -19.51 10.44 -14.23
C LEU A 26 -20.43 11.38 -13.44
N GLU A 27 -20.85 12.49 -14.06
CA GLU A 27 -21.81 13.41 -13.46
C GLU A 27 -23.18 12.76 -13.22
N GLY A 28 -23.63 11.92 -14.17
CA GLY A 28 -24.87 11.15 -14.03
C GLY A 28 -24.85 10.14 -12.88
N MET A 29 -23.67 9.68 -12.44
CA MET A 29 -23.50 8.86 -11.24
C MET A 29 -23.32 9.68 -9.96
N GLY A 30 -23.27 11.01 -10.05
CA GLY A 30 -23.05 11.90 -8.92
C GLY A 30 -21.58 12.13 -8.56
N TYR A 31 -20.65 11.75 -9.45
CA TYR A 31 -19.22 12.01 -9.30
C TYR A 31 -18.83 13.36 -9.91
N GLU A 32 -17.64 13.83 -9.57
CA GLU A 32 -17.04 15.03 -10.15
C GLU A 32 -16.02 14.59 -11.21
N ALA A 33 -16.31 14.89 -12.47
CA ALA A 33 -15.41 14.62 -13.57
C ALA A 33 -14.40 15.77 -13.68
N VAL A 34 -13.11 15.45 -13.57
CA VAL A 34 -12.04 16.41 -13.73
C VAL A 34 -11.45 16.25 -15.14
N LEU A 35 -11.82 17.19 -16.00
CA LEU A 35 -11.32 17.33 -17.37
C LEU A 35 -10.68 18.70 -17.55
N PHE A 36 -9.58 18.74 -18.29
CA PHE A 36 -8.88 19.98 -18.61
C PHE A 36 -9.78 20.97 -19.39
N GLU A 37 -10.48 20.49 -20.41
CA GLU A 37 -11.28 21.33 -21.32
C GLU A 37 -12.56 21.90 -20.69
N SER A 38 -13.10 21.23 -19.67
CA SER A 38 -14.37 21.61 -19.03
C SER A 38 -14.17 22.65 -17.93
N GLY A 39 -12.94 23.18 -17.77
CA GLY A 39 -12.62 24.15 -16.73
C GLY A 39 -12.53 23.54 -15.33
N GLY A 40 -12.36 22.22 -15.22
CA GLY A 40 -12.19 21.52 -13.94
C GLY A 40 -10.82 21.73 -13.28
N ILE A 41 -9.95 22.52 -13.91
CA ILE A 41 -8.57 22.79 -13.47
C ILE A 41 -8.40 24.31 -13.37
N ALA A 42 -7.96 24.79 -12.20
CA ALA A 42 -7.73 26.21 -12.00
C ALA A 42 -6.50 26.68 -12.78
N PHE A 43 -6.67 27.75 -13.56
CA PHE A 43 -5.55 28.40 -14.24
C PHE A 43 -4.84 29.33 -13.26
N HIS A 44 -3.64 28.94 -12.84
CA HIS A 44 -2.77 29.82 -12.07
C HIS A 44 -1.79 30.53 -13.00
N HIS A 45 -1.60 31.83 -12.80
CA HIS A 45 -0.78 32.68 -13.69
C HIS A 45 0.73 32.43 -13.54
N ASP A 46 1.13 31.69 -12.51
CA ASP A 46 2.49 31.37 -12.11
C ASP A 46 2.91 29.94 -12.49
N MET A 47 2.04 29.14 -13.11
CA MET A 47 2.35 27.76 -13.51
C MET A 47 1.91 27.44 -14.95
N THR A 48 2.53 26.41 -15.53
CA THR A 48 2.13 25.92 -16.86
C THR A 48 0.84 25.11 -16.76
N LEU A 49 0.12 24.95 -17.88
CA LEU A 49 -1.09 24.14 -17.94
C LEU A 49 -0.85 22.68 -17.56
N ALA A 50 0.29 22.13 -18.00
CA ALA A 50 0.69 20.78 -17.66
C ALA A 50 0.89 20.61 -16.14
N ASP A 51 1.52 21.59 -15.48
CA ASP A 51 1.70 21.56 -14.02
C ASP A 51 0.38 21.63 -13.26
N ALA A 52 -0.55 22.47 -13.73
CA ALA A 52 -1.88 22.56 -13.16
C ALA A 52 -2.59 21.20 -13.24
N CYS A 53 -2.50 20.49 -14.37
CA CYS A 53 -3.00 19.13 -14.51
C CYS A 53 -2.34 18.17 -13.52
N TYR A 54 -1.01 18.21 -13.38
CA TYR A 54 -0.30 17.31 -12.46
C TYR A 54 -0.65 17.57 -10.99
N ALA A 55 -0.84 18.83 -10.62
CA ALA A 55 -1.31 19.18 -9.28
C ALA A 55 -2.74 18.67 -9.07
N GLU A 56 -3.61 18.83 -10.06
CA GLU A 56 -5.01 18.41 -9.97
C GLU A 56 -5.16 16.88 -9.86
N VAL A 57 -4.36 16.10 -10.61
CA VAL A 57 -4.32 14.63 -10.50
C VAL A 57 -4.11 14.18 -9.06
N GLN A 58 -3.24 14.86 -8.29
CA GLN A 58 -2.95 14.49 -6.90
C GLN A 58 -4.12 14.71 -5.94
N THR A 59 -5.07 15.56 -6.32
CA THR A 59 -6.27 15.86 -5.53
C THR A 59 -7.47 14.99 -5.92
N CYS A 60 -7.31 14.17 -6.95
CA CYS A 60 -8.33 13.24 -7.42
C CYS A 60 -8.27 11.92 -6.65
N HIS A 61 -9.40 11.22 -6.57
CA HIS A 61 -9.50 9.95 -5.87
C HIS A 61 -9.22 8.76 -6.78
N MET A 62 -9.43 8.92 -8.10
CA MET A 62 -9.20 7.91 -9.11
C MET A 62 -8.77 8.57 -10.42
N LEU A 63 -8.06 7.83 -11.26
CA LEU A 63 -7.72 8.23 -12.62
C LEU A 63 -8.26 7.22 -13.63
N VAL A 64 -8.90 7.70 -14.69
CA VAL A 64 -9.28 6.92 -15.86
C VAL A 64 -8.39 7.35 -17.00
N LEU A 65 -7.55 6.43 -17.47
CA LEU A 65 -6.64 6.64 -18.59
C LEU A 65 -7.24 6.02 -19.85
N VAL A 66 -7.49 6.82 -20.87
CA VAL A 66 -7.97 6.35 -22.18
C VAL A 66 -6.89 6.59 -23.23
N ILE A 67 -6.39 5.52 -23.83
CA ILE A 67 -5.32 5.51 -24.81
C ILE A 67 -5.91 5.31 -26.21
N GLY A 68 -5.81 6.36 -27.03
CA GLY A 68 -6.23 6.36 -28.43
C GLY A 68 -5.08 6.20 -29.40
N GLY A 69 -5.36 6.48 -30.68
CA GLY A 69 -4.39 6.38 -31.78
C GLY A 69 -3.43 7.57 -31.87
N ARG A 70 -3.62 8.59 -31.03
CA ARG A 70 -2.76 9.78 -30.99
C ARG A 70 -1.91 9.83 -29.72
N TYR A 71 -0.67 10.31 -29.85
CA TYR A 71 0.24 10.45 -28.71
C TYR A 71 0.10 11.81 -27.96
N GLY A 72 -0.32 12.87 -28.67
CA GLY A 72 -0.57 14.20 -28.10
C GLY A 72 0.60 15.19 -28.22
N SER A 73 0.46 16.36 -27.59
CA SER A 73 1.43 17.47 -27.60
C SER A 73 2.50 17.37 -26.51
N ALA A 74 3.68 17.96 -26.76
CA ALA A 74 4.84 17.90 -25.87
C ALA A 74 4.71 18.81 -24.63
N ASP A 75 5.32 18.37 -23.52
CA ASP A 75 5.49 19.15 -22.28
C ASP A 75 6.57 20.25 -22.47
N GLU A 76 6.20 21.51 -22.18
CA GLU A 76 6.99 22.69 -22.53
C GLU A 76 8.26 22.85 -21.68
N LYS A 77 8.30 22.26 -20.48
CA LYS A 77 9.38 22.45 -19.50
C LYS A 77 10.77 21.90 -19.89
N ARG A 78 10.87 21.17 -21.00
CA ARG A 78 12.15 20.66 -21.52
C ARG A 78 12.59 21.26 -22.85
N LYS A 79 11.95 22.34 -23.32
CA LYS A 79 12.41 23.09 -24.51
C LYS A 79 13.71 23.87 -24.29
N GLU A 80 14.07 24.18 -23.03
CA GLU A 80 15.17 25.10 -22.73
C GLU A 80 16.56 24.45 -22.65
N GLN A 81 16.69 23.12 -22.80
CA GLN A 81 17.98 22.41 -22.67
C GLN A 81 18.15 21.28 -23.68
N ALA A 82 18.12 21.56 -24.98
CA ALA A 82 18.53 20.59 -26.00
C ALA A 82 18.87 21.27 -27.33
N SER A 83 20.02 20.92 -27.92
CA SER A 83 20.40 21.28 -29.30
C SER A 83 19.53 20.54 -30.34
N GLU A 84 19.46 21.03 -31.58
CA GLU A 84 18.61 20.49 -32.67
C GLU A 84 18.78 18.97 -32.93
N GLU A 85 19.98 18.41 -32.72
CA GLU A 85 20.22 16.96 -32.82
C GLU A 85 19.74 16.16 -31.60
N VAL A 86 19.72 16.79 -30.41
CA VAL A 86 19.10 16.23 -29.22
C VAL A 86 17.59 16.30 -29.37
N ILE A 87 17.04 17.38 -29.93
CA ILE A 87 15.61 17.55 -30.21
C ILE A 87 15.07 16.39 -31.06
N GLU A 88 15.79 15.92 -32.09
CA GLU A 88 15.37 14.78 -32.93
C GLU A 88 15.40 13.42 -32.19
N LYS A 89 16.42 13.17 -31.35
CA LYS A 89 16.45 11.99 -30.46
C LYS A 89 15.46 12.10 -29.29
N MET A 90 15.16 13.30 -28.85
CA MET A 90 14.23 13.57 -27.77
C MET A 90 12.81 13.44 -28.32
N TYR A 91 12.51 13.80 -29.57
CA TYR A 91 11.26 13.48 -30.28
C TYR A 91 11.00 11.96 -30.33
N SER A 92 12.05 11.16 -30.44
CA SER A 92 11.96 9.69 -30.36
C SER A 92 11.76 9.12 -28.95
N ALA A 93 11.77 9.95 -27.89
CA ALA A 93 11.58 9.53 -26.50
C ALA A 93 10.66 10.46 -25.67
N TYR A 94 9.96 11.42 -26.29
CA TYR A 94 9.36 12.55 -25.56
C TYR A 94 8.08 12.15 -24.82
N ASN A 95 8.06 12.37 -23.50
CA ASN A 95 6.93 12.16 -22.59
C ASN A 95 5.75 13.08 -22.93
N SER A 96 4.62 12.51 -23.35
CA SER A 96 3.35 13.25 -23.46
C SER A 96 2.85 13.71 -22.09
N VAL A 97 2.04 14.78 -22.07
CA VAL A 97 1.35 15.25 -20.85
C VAL A 97 0.57 14.10 -20.20
N THR A 98 -0.12 13.29 -21.01
CA THR A 98 -0.86 12.09 -20.60
C THR A 98 0.02 11.05 -19.91
N LYS A 99 1.24 10.80 -20.42
CA LYS A 99 2.18 9.88 -19.76
C LYS A 99 2.58 10.39 -18.37
N ARG A 100 2.82 11.71 -18.25
CA ARG A 100 3.19 12.30 -16.96
C ARG A 100 2.03 12.30 -15.96
N GLU A 101 0.80 12.52 -16.42
CA GLU A 101 -0.41 12.38 -15.59
C GLU A 101 -0.51 10.95 -15.02
N TYR A 102 -0.27 9.94 -15.86
CA TYR A 102 -0.23 8.53 -15.45
C TYR A 102 0.87 8.26 -14.41
N GLU A 103 2.12 8.70 -14.66
CA GLU A 103 3.23 8.55 -13.73
C GLU A 103 2.90 9.23 -12.37
N THR A 104 2.35 10.44 -12.40
CA THR A 104 1.98 11.20 -11.20
C THR A 104 0.94 10.47 -10.36
N ALA A 105 -0.08 9.88 -11.01
CA ALA A 105 -1.09 9.08 -10.32
C ALA A 105 -0.49 7.81 -9.69
N ARG A 106 0.45 7.15 -10.36
CA ARG A 106 1.14 5.97 -9.82
C ARG A 106 2.03 6.29 -8.64
N ASP A 107 2.81 7.35 -8.73
CA ASP A 107 3.70 7.78 -7.64
C ASP A 107 2.91 8.09 -6.35
N LYS A 108 1.65 8.52 -6.49
CA LYS A 108 0.73 8.80 -5.39
C LYS A 108 -0.16 7.62 -5.00
N ASN A 109 0.02 6.44 -5.59
CA ASN A 109 -0.83 5.26 -5.40
C ASN A 109 -2.32 5.53 -5.63
N ILE A 110 -2.66 6.42 -6.56
CA ILE A 110 -4.03 6.65 -6.98
C ILE A 110 -4.49 5.45 -7.83
N PRO A 111 -5.69 4.88 -7.62
CA PRO A 111 -6.24 3.83 -8.47
C PRO A 111 -6.38 4.29 -9.92
N ILE A 112 -5.95 3.45 -10.88
CA ILE A 112 -5.93 3.80 -12.31
C ILE A 112 -6.69 2.73 -13.10
N PHE A 113 -7.67 3.17 -13.88
CA PHE A 113 -8.38 2.31 -14.83
C PHE A 113 -7.92 2.65 -16.25
N ILE A 114 -7.30 1.68 -16.93
CA ILE A 114 -6.64 1.90 -18.22
C ILE A 114 -7.44 1.25 -19.33
N PHE A 115 -7.79 2.06 -20.33
CA PHE A 115 -8.51 1.64 -21.52
C PHE A 115 -7.69 1.94 -22.77
N VAL A 116 -7.66 1.00 -23.72
CA VAL A 116 -6.96 1.15 -25.00
C VAL A 116 -7.92 0.88 -26.16
N ASP A 117 -7.85 1.70 -27.20
CA ASP A 117 -8.62 1.47 -28.42
C ASP A 117 -8.23 0.11 -29.04
N LYS A 118 -9.22 -0.67 -29.44
CA LYS A 118 -8.99 -2.02 -29.98
C LYS A 118 -8.06 -2.03 -31.20
N ASN A 119 -8.15 -1.02 -32.08
CA ASN A 119 -7.30 -0.95 -33.26
C ASN A 119 -5.84 -0.67 -32.87
N VAL A 120 -5.64 0.22 -31.89
CA VAL A 120 -4.31 0.50 -31.32
C VAL A 120 -3.73 -0.74 -30.66
N ARG A 121 -4.55 -1.52 -29.93
CA ARG A 121 -4.09 -2.77 -29.31
C ARG A 121 -3.72 -3.84 -30.34
N SER A 122 -4.46 -3.95 -31.44
CA SER A 122 -4.14 -4.86 -32.53
C SER A 122 -2.80 -4.50 -33.19
N GLU A 123 -2.56 -3.21 -33.42
CA GLU A 123 -1.28 -2.74 -33.97
C GLU A 123 -0.13 -2.92 -32.97
N TYR A 124 -0.39 -2.81 -31.67
CA TYR A 124 0.61 -3.07 -30.62
C TYR A 124 1.14 -4.52 -30.64
N GLU A 125 0.27 -5.52 -30.84
CA GLU A 125 0.72 -6.92 -30.99
C GLU A 125 1.59 -7.12 -32.24
N THR A 126 1.28 -6.38 -33.32
CA THR A 126 2.09 -6.36 -34.53
C THR A 126 3.45 -5.68 -34.27
N PHE A 127 3.47 -4.58 -33.51
CA PHE A 127 4.69 -3.90 -33.08
C PHE A 127 5.57 -4.81 -32.21
N LYS A 128 4.99 -5.57 -31.28
CA LYS A 128 5.73 -6.49 -30.42
C LYS A 128 6.51 -7.55 -31.21
N SER A 129 5.95 -8.01 -32.33
CA SER A 129 6.61 -8.98 -33.23
C SER A 129 7.64 -8.34 -34.17
N ASN A 130 7.66 -7.02 -34.28
CA ASN A 130 8.48 -6.27 -35.26
C ASN A 130 9.29 -5.15 -34.60
N ARG A 131 9.64 -5.26 -33.31
CA ARG A 131 10.27 -4.18 -32.51
C ARG A 131 11.53 -3.56 -33.15
N GLU A 132 12.30 -4.34 -33.90
CA GLU A 132 13.54 -3.88 -34.54
C GLU A 132 13.31 -3.25 -35.93
N ASN A 133 12.11 -3.42 -36.51
CA ASN A 133 11.82 -3.02 -37.87
C ASN A 133 11.18 -1.62 -37.92
N LYS A 134 12.02 -0.59 -38.15
CA LYS A 134 11.59 0.82 -38.27
C LYS A 134 10.86 1.15 -39.57
N THR A 135 10.72 0.19 -40.48
CA THR A 135 10.09 0.39 -41.80
C THR A 135 8.58 0.19 -41.79
N VAL A 136 8.03 -0.41 -40.71
CA VAL A 136 6.59 -0.68 -40.58
C VAL A 136 5.86 0.63 -40.27
N ARG A 137 4.89 0.97 -41.11
CA ARG A 137 3.95 2.07 -40.86
C ARG A 137 2.66 1.51 -40.27
N TYR A 138 2.23 2.11 -39.17
CA TYR A 138 1.00 1.79 -38.47
C TYR A 138 -0.13 2.70 -38.98
N ALA A 139 -1.33 2.15 -39.18
CA ALA A 139 -2.43 2.87 -39.81
C ALA A 139 -3.28 3.64 -38.79
N HIS A 140 -3.37 3.13 -37.57
CA HIS A 140 -4.23 3.66 -36.51
C HIS A 140 -3.46 4.40 -35.42
N VAL A 141 -2.13 4.43 -35.51
CA VAL A 141 -1.23 5.06 -34.53
C VAL A 141 -0.33 6.10 -35.19
N ASP A 142 -0.29 7.30 -34.61
CA ASP A 142 0.55 8.40 -35.10
C ASP A 142 2.03 8.30 -34.68
N SER A 143 2.30 7.64 -33.54
CA SER A 143 3.64 7.51 -32.97
C SER A 143 3.85 6.19 -32.25
N VAL A 144 5.03 5.60 -32.49
CA VAL A 144 5.51 4.40 -31.78
C VAL A 144 5.59 4.60 -30.27
N ASN A 145 5.64 5.86 -29.79
CA ASN A 145 5.65 6.17 -28.37
C ASN A 145 4.38 5.69 -27.63
N ILE A 146 3.24 5.54 -28.32
CA ILE A 146 2.03 4.94 -27.73
C ILE A 146 2.30 3.48 -27.35
N PHE A 147 2.99 2.74 -28.22
CA PHE A 147 3.36 1.36 -27.96
C PHE A 147 4.38 1.24 -26.83
N LEU A 148 5.33 2.16 -26.74
CA LEU A 148 6.27 2.21 -25.61
C LEU A 148 5.55 2.49 -24.28
N LEU A 149 4.56 3.38 -24.29
CA LEU A 149 3.71 3.63 -23.11
C LEU A 149 2.92 2.38 -22.72
N LEU A 150 2.32 1.68 -23.69
CA LEU A 150 1.59 0.43 -23.43
C LEU A 150 2.52 -0.65 -22.87
N ASP A 151 3.73 -0.80 -23.41
CA ASP A 151 4.72 -1.74 -22.91
C ASP A 151 5.14 -1.39 -21.47
N ASP A 152 5.37 -0.11 -21.19
CA ASP A 152 5.68 0.37 -19.84
C ASP A 152 4.55 0.05 -18.85
N ILE A 153 3.29 0.31 -19.22
CA ILE A 153 2.11 0.00 -18.40
C ILE A 153 1.99 -1.50 -18.11
N ILE A 154 2.09 -2.35 -19.14
CA ILE A 154 1.87 -3.80 -19.03
C ILE A 154 2.98 -4.45 -18.18
N ASN A 155 4.21 -3.93 -18.25
CA ASN A 155 5.35 -4.46 -17.50
C ASN A 155 5.36 -4.06 -16.01
N GLN A 156 4.40 -3.24 -15.55
CA GLN A 156 4.29 -2.90 -14.13
C GLN A 156 3.76 -4.08 -13.30
N SER A 157 4.13 -4.13 -12.02
CA SER A 157 3.70 -5.20 -11.10
C SER A 157 2.31 -5.00 -10.49
N TYR A 158 1.82 -3.76 -10.45
CA TYR A 158 0.52 -3.39 -9.91
C TYR A 158 -0.16 -2.32 -10.78
N ASN A 159 -1.49 -2.30 -10.77
CA ASN A 159 -2.30 -1.31 -11.49
C ASN A 159 -2.00 -1.28 -13.02
N ASN A 160 -1.75 -2.47 -13.58
CA ASN A 160 -1.30 -2.70 -14.95
C ASN A 160 -2.38 -3.31 -15.85
N PHE A 161 -3.61 -3.46 -15.35
CA PHE A 161 -4.70 -4.04 -16.13
C PHE A 161 -5.15 -3.07 -17.21
N VAL A 162 -5.01 -3.49 -18.46
CA VAL A 162 -5.41 -2.72 -19.64
C VAL A 162 -6.62 -3.39 -20.28
N LYS A 163 -7.73 -2.64 -20.39
CA LYS A 163 -8.97 -3.10 -21.03
C LYS A 163 -9.09 -2.54 -22.44
N GLU A 164 -9.43 -3.38 -23.40
CA GLU A 164 -9.76 -2.92 -24.75
C GLU A 164 -11.18 -2.34 -24.82
N PHE A 165 -11.37 -1.29 -25.62
CA PHE A 165 -12.68 -0.74 -25.94
C PHE A 165 -12.83 -0.48 -27.45
N GLU A 166 -14.06 -0.57 -27.94
CA GLU A 166 -14.46 -0.08 -29.27
C GLU A 166 -15.40 1.12 -29.16
N LYS A 167 -16.26 1.13 -28.13
CA LYS A 167 -17.26 2.17 -27.89
C LYS A 167 -17.25 2.61 -26.43
N PHE A 168 -17.91 3.74 -26.17
CA PHE A 168 -18.04 4.26 -24.82
C PHE A 168 -18.82 3.33 -23.89
N GLU A 169 -19.80 2.58 -24.41
CA GLU A 169 -20.57 1.61 -23.64
C GLU A 169 -19.68 0.53 -23.01
N ASP A 170 -18.60 0.12 -23.69
CA ASP A 170 -17.64 -0.87 -23.17
C ASP A 170 -16.91 -0.34 -21.93
N ILE A 171 -16.52 0.94 -21.96
CA ILE A 171 -15.83 1.60 -20.85
C ILE A 171 -16.79 1.76 -19.68
N SER A 172 -17.95 2.35 -19.92
CA SER A 172 -18.92 2.70 -18.88
C SER A 172 -19.54 1.48 -18.19
N SER A 173 -19.85 0.40 -18.94
CA SER A 173 -20.35 -0.85 -18.37
C SER A 173 -19.30 -1.52 -17.49
N TRP A 174 -18.06 -1.62 -17.97
CA TRP A 174 -16.98 -2.23 -17.22
C TRP A 174 -16.62 -1.42 -15.95
N LEU A 175 -16.53 -0.09 -16.03
CA LEU A 175 -16.31 0.77 -14.86
C LEU A 175 -17.40 0.58 -13.79
N LYS A 176 -18.68 0.52 -14.19
CA LYS A 176 -19.79 0.26 -13.27
C LYS A 176 -19.62 -1.06 -12.53
N GLU A 177 -19.28 -2.13 -13.25
CA GLU A 177 -19.07 -3.45 -12.64
C GLU A 177 -17.87 -3.43 -11.67
N GLN A 178 -16.75 -2.84 -12.07
CA GLN A 178 -15.57 -2.77 -11.22
C GLN A 178 -15.83 -1.95 -9.95
N TRP A 179 -16.47 -0.80 -10.07
CA TRP A 179 -16.76 0.05 -8.91
C TRP A 179 -17.82 -0.56 -8.00
N ALA A 180 -18.80 -1.27 -8.54
CA ALA A 180 -19.74 -2.05 -7.74
C ALA A 180 -19.02 -3.14 -6.94
N GLY A 181 -18.05 -3.84 -7.56
CA GLY A 181 -17.20 -4.82 -6.89
C GLY A 181 -16.38 -4.20 -5.75
N ILE A 182 -15.62 -3.14 -6.04
CA ILE A 182 -14.80 -2.43 -5.04
C ILE A 182 -15.65 -1.92 -3.88
N TYR A 183 -16.84 -1.38 -4.18
CA TYR A 183 -17.74 -0.88 -3.15
C TYR A 183 -18.32 -2.02 -2.30
N SER A 184 -18.69 -3.13 -2.92
CA SER A 184 -19.13 -4.34 -2.20
C SER A 184 -18.05 -4.85 -1.26
N ASP A 185 -16.81 -4.97 -1.75
CA ASP A 185 -15.66 -5.42 -0.96
C ASP A 185 -15.36 -4.47 0.20
N LEU A 186 -15.46 -3.15 -0.03
CA LEU A 186 -15.32 -2.15 1.02
C LEU A 186 -16.39 -2.30 2.11
N LEU A 187 -17.64 -2.56 1.74
CA LEU A 187 -18.72 -2.78 2.69
C LEU A 187 -18.53 -4.08 3.50
N MET A 188 -18.10 -5.15 2.84
CA MET A 188 -17.78 -6.42 3.50
C MET A 188 -16.61 -6.25 4.47
N SER A 189 -15.51 -5.64 4.02
CA SER A 189 -14.34 -5.35 4.84
C SER A 189 -14.71 -4.51 6.07
N ARG A 190 -15.53 -3.46 5.91
CA ARG A 190 -16.00 -2.64 7.05
C ARG A 190 -16.82 -3.45 8.05
N ARG A 191 -17.71 -4.32 7.58
CA ARG A 191 -18.51 -5.18 8.45
C ARG A 191 -17.63 -6.14 9.25
N ASP A 192 -16.66 -6.75 8.58
CA ASP A 192 -15.76 -7.72 9.19
C ASP A 192 -14.82 -7.01 10.19
N HIS A 193 -14.31 -5.81 9.86
CA HIS A 193 -13.56 -4.96 10.80
C HIS A 193 -14.37 -4.57 12.03
N ALA A 194 -15.67 -4.25 11.88
CA ALA A 194 -16.53 -3.95 13.02
C ALA A 194 -16.72 -5.18 13.93
N ALA A 195 -16.85 -6.38 13.35
CA ALA A 195 -16.92 -7.62 14.11
C ALA A 195 -15.63 -7.92 14.88
N ILE A 196 -14.47 -7.71 14.24
CA ILE A 196 -13.15 -7.86 14.89
C ILE A 196 -13.02 -6.88 16.05
N LYS A 197 -13.38 -5.61 15.85
CA LYS A 197 -13.34 -4.59 16.91
C LYS A 197 -14.23 -4.98 18.09
N SER A 198 -15.47 -5.39 17.81
CA SER A 198 -16.40 -5.85 18.85
C SER A 198 -15.86 -7.06 19.63
N MET A 199 -15.15 -7.97 18.96
CA MET A 199 -14.52 -9.11 19.61
C MET A 199 -13.32 -8.69 20.47
N ALA A 200 -12.51 -7.74 20.02
CA ALA A 200 -11.43 -7.16 20.81
C ALA A 200 -11.95 -6.48 22.08
N ASP A 201 -13.04 -5.70 21.97
CA ASP A 201 -13.68 -5.03 23.11
C ASP A 201 -14.18 -6.07 24.16
N ARG A 202 -14.83 -7.15 23.70
CA ARG A 202 -15.26 -8.25 24.59
C ARG A 202 -14.10 -8.98 25.26
N LEU A 203 -12.98 -9.15 24.55
CA LEU A 203 -11.78 -9.75 25.13
C LEU A 203 -11.16 -8.86 26.21
N ALA A 204 -11.22 -7.54 26.03
CA ALA A 204 -10.79 -6.58 27.05
C ALA A 204 -11.68 -6.68 28.30
N GLU A 205 -13.01 -6.71 28.15
CA GLU A 205 -13.95 -6.91 29.27
C GLU A 205 -13.70 -8.25 30.00
N LEU A 206 -13.46 -9.33 29.27
CA LEU A 206 -13.12 -10.63 29.85
C LEU A 206 -11.79 -10.59 30.61
N SER A 207 -10.81 -9.85 30.12
CA SER A 207 -9.53 -9.64 30.81
C SER A 207 -9.73 -8.90 32.13
N GLU A 208 -10.54 -7.84 32.15
CA GLU A 208 -10.88 -7.11 33.39
C GLU A 208 -11.63 -7.98 34.40
N LEU A 209 -12.58 -8.80 33.94
CA LEU A 209 -13.28 -9.77 34.77
C LEU A 209 -12.32 -10.80 35.35
N THR A 210 -11.38 -11.30 34.55
CA THR A 210 -10.38 -12.28 34.99
C THR A 210 -9.45 -11.66 36.04
N ASN A 211 -9.00 -10.41 35.84
CA ASN A 211 -8.19 -9.69 36.82
C ASN A 211 -8.94 -9.45 38.13
N SER A 212 -10.23 -9.11 38.05
CA SER A 212 -11.09 -8.95 39.23
C SER A 212 -11.24 -10.26 39.98
N MET A 213 -11.47 -11.37 39.26
CA MET A 213 -11.54 -12.70 39.83
C MET A 213 -10.22 -13.10 40.52
N LYS A 214 -9.07 -12.82 39.88
CA LYS A 214 -7.74 -13.01 40.46
C LYS A 214 -7.59 -12.25 41.78
N SER A 215 -7.97 -10.98 41.81
CA SER A 215 -7.93 -10.15 43.03
C SER A 215 -8.82 -10.70 44.15
N TYR A 216 -10.03 -11.16 43.82
CA TYR A 216 -10.92 -11.80 44.79
C TYR A 216 -10.33 -13.11 45.31
N THR A 217 -9.78 -13.97 44.45
CA THR A 217 -9.14 -15.22 44.87
C THR A 217 -7.92 -14.96 45.73
N GLU A 218 -7.09 -13.97 45.42
CA GLU A 218 -5.95 -13.57 46.25
C GLU A 218 -6.42 -13.05 47.63
N THR A 219 -7.49 -12.26 47.65
CA THR A 219 -8.08 -11.76 48.91
C THR A 219 -8.64 -12.90 49.76
N ILE A 220 -9.29 -13.90 49.14
CA ILE A 220 -9.78 -15.10 49.82
C ILE A 220 -8.61 -15.94 50.32
N MET A 221 -7.59 -16.18 49.51
CA MET A 221 -6.38 -16.91 49.91
C MET A 221 -5.70 -16.25 51.10
N LYS A 222 -5.54 -14.92 51.10
CA LYS A 222 -4.98 -14.15 52.22
C LYS A 222 -5.81 -14.26 53.51
N LYS A 223 -7.12 -14.50 53.43
CA LYS A 223 -8.01 -14.63 54.60
C LYS A 223 -8.16 -16.06 55.12
N VAL A 224 -8.00 -17.07 54.26
CA VAL A 224 -8.23 -18.49 54.59
C VAL A 224 -6.94 -19.22 54.97
N LEU A 225 -5.79 -18.78 54.46
CA LEU A 225 -4.47 -19.40 54.73
C LEU A 225 -3.65 -18.60 55.75
N PRO A 226 -2.76 -19.25 56.53
CA PRO A 226 -1.75 -18.56 57.32
C PRO A 226 -0.86 -17.64 56.44
N PRO A 227 -0.40 -16.48 56.94
CA PRO A 227 0.26 -15.45 56.13
C PRO A 227 1.53 -15.91 55.40
N GLU A 228 2.29 -16.86 55.96
CA GLU A 228 3.46 -17.47 55.30
C GLU A 228 3.08 -18.40 54.14
N SER A 229 1.93 -19.10 54.21
CA SER A 229 1.47 -20.00 53.15
C SER A 229 0.72 -19.27 52.03
N ALA A 230 0.02 -18.17 52.36
CA ALA A 230 -0.69 -17.34 51.39
C ALA A 230 0.28 -16.60 50.45
N SER A 231 1.36 -16.02 50.98
CA SER A 231 2.39 -15.34 50.19
C SER A 231 3.13 -16.31 49.26
N ALA A 232 3.52 -17.48 49.76
CA ALA A 232 4.17 -18.51 48.94
C ALA A 232 3.28 -19.04 47.79
N ALA A 233 1.97 -19.20 48.02
CA ALA A 233 1.04 -19.64 46.98
C ALA A 233 0.86 -18.60 45.87
N ILE A 234 0.76 -17.31 46.23
CA ILE A 234 0.66 -16.19 45.29
C ILE A 234 1.94 -16.06 44.46
N ASP A 235 3.11 -16.26 45.06
CA ASP A 235 4.39 -16.23 44.33
C ASP A 235 4.51 -17.39 43.34
N ILE A 236 4.06 -18.60 43.70
CA ILE A 236 4.05 -19.76 42.80
C ILE A 236 3.13 -19.53 41.61
N GLU A 237 1.95 -18.95 41.84
CA GLU A 237 0.97 -18.66 40.79
C GLU A 237 1.47 -17.53 39.86
N SER A 238 2.06 -16.48 40.42
CA SER A 238 2.69 -15.39 39.67
C SER A 238 3.83 -15.90 38.78
N LYS A 239 4.68 -16.79 39.30
CA LYS A 239 5.74 -17.45 38.51
C LYS A 239 5.17 -18.33 37.39
N ARG A 240 4.03 -19.01 37.61
CA ARG A 240 3.36 -19.82 36.58
C ARG A 240 2.76 -18.96 35.46
N ASP A 241 2.15 -17.84 35.80
CA ASP A 241 1.62 -16.89 34.82
C ASP A 241 2.75 -16.26 34.00
N LEU A 242 3.85 -15.87 34.64
CA LEU A 242 5.06 -15.37 33.99
C LEU A 242 5.59 -16.38 32.96
N ASN A 243 5.72 -17.64 33.35
CA ASN A 243 6.17 -18.72 32.47
C ASN A 243 5.23 -18.94 31.28
N ARG A 244 3.91 -18.82 31.48
CA ARG A 244 2.93 -18.98 30.40
C ARG A 244 3.00 -17.82 29.39
N LYS A 245 3.19 -16.58 29.86
CA LYS A 245 3.41 -15.41 29.00
C LYS A 245 4.71 -15.54 28.20
N MET A 246 5.80 -15.97 28.84
CA MET A 246 7.09 -16.23 28.19
C MET A 246 7.00 -17.31 27.11
N LEU A 247 6.26 -18.40 27.36
CA LEU A 247 6.01 -19.44 26.37
C LEU A 247 5.21 -18.96 25.15
N ARG A 248 4.34 -17.95 25.30
CA ARG A 248 3.61 -17.34 24.17
C ARG A 248 4.50 -16.40 23.38
N PHE A 249 5.26 -15.54 24.07
CA PHE A 249 6.23 -14.64 23.44
C PHE A 249 7.22 -15.37 22.53
N MET A 250 7.69 -16.55 22.97
CA MET A 250 8.61 -17.40 22.21
C MET A 250 8.00 -18.06 20.97
N LYS A 251 6.66 -18.12 20.88
CA LYS A 251 5.94 -18.68 19.72
C LYS A 251 5.59 -17.63 18.68
N GLU A 252 5.90 -16.36 18.92
CA GLU A 252 5.64 -15.30 17.95
C GLU A 252 6.47 -15.52 16.67
N PRO A 253 5.93 -15.24 15.48
CA PRO A 253 6.60 -15.54 14.20
C PRO A 253 7.97 -14.88 14.07
N MET A 254 8.07 -13.61 14.49
CA MET A 254 9.33 -12.85 14.45
C MET A 254 10.37 -13.41 15.43
N ILE A 255 9.96 -13.74 16.66
CA ILE A 255 10.86 -14.32 17.68
C ILE A 255 11.33 -15.71 17.24
N THR A 256 10.42 -16.53 16.74
CA THR A 256 10.74 -17.87 16.21
C THR A 256 11.71 -17.78 15.03
N TYR A 257 11.54 -16.80 14.15
CA TYR A 257 12.45 -16.55 13.05
C TYR A 257 13.84 -16.13 13.52
N ILE A 258 13.92 -15.21 14.50
CA ILE A 258 15.19 -14.78 15.10
C ILE A 258 15.91 -15.98 15.73
N GLN A 259 15.20 -16.81 16.49
CA GLN A 259 15.78 -18.00 17.12
C GLN A 259 16.26 -19.04 16.12
N ASN A 260 15.46 -19.35 15.11
CA ASN A 260 15.84 -20.29 14.06
C ASN A 260 17.04 -19.77 13.26
N SER A 261 17.09 -18.46 12.99
CA SER A 261 18.20 -17.84 12.28
C SER A 261 19.50 -17.83 13.11
N CYS A 262 19.40 -17.63 14.43
CA CYS A 262 20.55 -17.70 15.32
C CYS A 262 21.06 -19.14 15.53
N ARG A 263 20.18 -20.14 15.47
CA ARG A 263 20.54 -21.57 15.59
C ARG A 263 21.35 -22.13 14.42
N VAL A 264 21.21 -21.54 13.24
CA VAL A 264 21.84 -22.04 11.99
C VAL A 264 23.30 -21.54 11.84
N MET A 265 23.74 -20.57 12.65
CA MET A 265 25.11 -20.04 12.59
C MET A 265 26.10 -20.79 13.50
N GLU A 266 27.31 -21.03 12.99
CA GLU A 266 28.45 -21.56 13.76
C GLU A 266 28.89 -20.54 14.81
N GLY A 267 28.63 -20.82 16.10
CA GLY A 267 28.93 -19.91 17.22
C GLY A 267 27.89 -19.86 18.34
N GLY A 268 26.71 -20.46 18.14
CA GLY A 268 25.86 -21.00 19.22
C GLY A 268 25.22 -20.02 20.22
N PHE A 269 25.24 -18.71 19.99
CA PHE A 269 24.49 -17.79 20.87
C PHE A 269 23.03 -17.72 20.43
N VAL A 270 22.15 -18.37 21.19
CA VAL A 270 20.69 -18.23 21.06
C VAL A 270 20.23 -17.34 22.21
N PRO A 271 19.72 -16.13 21.94
CA PRO A 271 19.19 -15.24 22.97
C PRO A 271 18.10 -15.95 23.78
N THR A 272 18.14 -15.83 25.11
CA THR A 272 17.09 -16.40 25.95
C THR A 272 15.80 -15.58 25.85
N ALA A 273 14.67 -16.18 26.26
CA ALA A 273 13.37 -15.51 26.25
C ALA A 273 13.39 -14.19 27.06
N LEU A 274 14.14 -14.17 28.16
CA LEU A 274 14.27 -13.03 29.06
C LEU A 274 15.12 -11.92 28.43
N ASP A 275 16.23 -12.26 27.77
CA ASP A 275 17.09 -11.30 27.07
C ASP A 275 16.33 -10.61 25.93
N LEU A 276 15.55 -11.39 25.18
CA LEU A 276 14.71 -10.87 24.09
C LEU A 276 13.59 -9.97 24.63
N TYR A 277 13.00 -10.30 25.77
CA TYR A 277 11.96 -9.46 26.38
C TYR A 277 12.54 -8.13 26.89
N HIS A 278 13.68 -8.16 27.59
CA HIS A 278 14.34 -6.93 28.05
C HIS A 278 14.84 -6.06 26.89
N ALA A 279 15.32 -6.68 25.81
CA ALA A 279 15.66 -5.97 24.60
C ALA A 279 14.43 -5.31 23.96
N LEU A 280 13.26 -5.96 23.97
CA LEU A 280 12.01 -5.43 23.43
C LEU A 280 11.51 -4.22 24.22
N ASP A 281 11.49 -4.33 25.55
CA ASP A 281 11.02 -3.27 26.45
C ASP A 281 11.89 -2.01 26.34
N ALA A 282 13.19 -2.19 26.19
CA ALA A 282 14.13 -1.08 26.18
C ALA A 282 14.30 -0.40 24.80
N SER A 283 13.70 -0.93 23.73
CA SER A 283 13.96 -0.48 22.35
C SER A 283 12.78 0.26 21.73
N ASP A 284 13.04 1.34 20.99
CA ASP A 284 12.01 2.14 20.31
C ASP A 284 11.89 1.85 18.81
N SER A 285 12.82 1.04 18.28
CA SER A 285 12.83 0.66 16.87
C SER A 285 13.26 -0.80 16.68
N ALA A 286 12.85 -1.39 15.56
CA ALA A 286 13.20 -2.77 15.21
C ALA A 286 14.71 -2.99 15.07
N SER A 287 15.45 -1.98 14.59
CA SER A 287 16.91 -2.03 14.45
C SER A 287 17.62 -1.98 15.81
N GLU A 288 17.14 -1.14 16.72
CA GLU A 288 17.65 -1.05 18.10
C GLU A 288 17.37 -2.33 18.89
N PHE A 289 16.17 -2.89 18.74
CA PHE A 289 15.78 -4.17 19.32
C PHE A 289 16.74 -5.29 18.95
N MET A 290 17.04 -5.42 17.66
CA MET A 290 17.90 -6.49 17.17
C MET A 290 19.37 -6.31 17.58
N THR A 291 19.81 -5.05 17.75
CA THR A 291 21.16 -4.73 18.24
C THR A 291 21.29 -5.06 19.72
N ARG A 292 20.28 -4.72 20.54
CA ARG A 292 20.27 -5.00 21.98
C ARG A 292 20.01 -6.47 22.32
N ALA A 293 19.25 -7.16 21.47
CA ALA A 293 19.06 -8.61 21.53
C ALA A 293 20.32 -9.41 21.12
N ASN A 294 21.41 -8.72 20.77
CA ASN A 294 22.69 -9.30 20.37
C ASN A 294 22.53 -10.26 19.16
N VAL A 295 21.66 -9.90 18.22
CA VAL A 295 21.41 -10.71 17.01
C VAL A 295 22.60 -10.54 16.06
N PRO A 296 23.20 -11.64 15.56
CA PRO A 296 24.38 -11.52 14.72
C PRO A 296 24.11 -10.75 13.41
N THR A 297 25.09 -9.97 12.98
CA THR A 297 25.06 -9.05 11.83
C THR A 297 24.55 -9.65 10.50
N PRO A 298 24.79 -10.94 10.18
CA PRO A 298 24.26 -11.56 8.95
C PRO A 298 22.72 -11.64 8.91
N VAL A 299 22.09 -11.83 10.08
CA VAL A 299 20.62 -11.93 10.21
C VAL A 299 19.96 -10.56 10.17
N LEU A 300 20.67 -9.52 10.63
CA LEU A 300 20.24 -8.13 10.45
C LEU A 300 20.12 -7.78 8.96
N THR A 301 21.12 -8.14 8.15
CA THR A 301 21.12 -7.85 6.71
C THR A 301 20.04 -8.58 5.92
N SER A 302 19.69 -9.83 6.29
CA SER A 302 18.62 -10.57 5.62
C SER A 302 17.22 -10.02 5.97
N LEU A 303 17.01 -9.59 7.21
CA LEU A 303 15.73 -9.02 7.67
C LEU A 303 15.52 -7.57 7.20
N LEU A 304 16.59 -6.77 7.09
CA LEU A 304 16.50 -5.40 6.57
C LEU A 304 16.11 -5.35 5.09
N SER A 305 16.38 -6.40 4.31
CA SER A 305 15.90 -6.53 2.92
C SER A 305 14.39 -6.68 2.79
N ARG A 306 13.69 -7.00 3.90
CA ARG A 306 12.22 -7.15 4.02
C ARG A 306 11.61 -6.06 4.90
N SER A 307 12.08 -4.82 4.73
CA SER A 307 11.91 -3.69 5.66
C SER A 307 10.47 -3.40 6.13
N ASN A 308 9.45 -3.64 5.30
CA ASN A 308 8.05 -3.33 5.65
C ASN A 308 7.41 -4.33 6.62
N ASP A 309 7.81 -5.60 6.58
CA ASP A 309 7.27 -6.64 7.48
C ASP A 309 7.94 -6.60 8.87
N LEU A 310 9.18 -6.11 8.93
CA LEU A 310 9.94 -6.03 10.16
C LEU A 310 9.42 -4.93 11.10
N HIS A 311 9.10 -3.76 10.55
CA HIS A 311 8.58 -2.64 11.33
C HIS A 311 7.15 -2.91 11.82
N SER A 312 6.31 -3.50 10.98
CA SER A 312 4.95 -3.89 11.37
C SER A 312 4.95 -5.01 12.42
N GLY A 313 5.83 -6.02 12.26
CA GLY A 313 6.02 -7.09 13.23
C GLY A 313 6.55 -6.59 14.59
N PHE A 314 7.52 -5.68 14.60
CA PHE A 314 8.05 -5.08 15.82
C PHE A 314 6.99 -4.25 16.56
N ASN A 315 6.26 -3.39 15.85
CA ASN A 315 5.22 -2.57 16.46
C ASN A 315 4.09 -3.44 17.05
N SER A 316 3.70 -4.52 16.36
CA SER A 316 2.71 -5.48 16.87
C SER A 316 3.17 -6.21 18.13
N LEU A 317 4.46 -6.60 18.21
CA LEU A 317 5.05 -7.18 19.42
C LEU A 317 5.09 -6.18 20.58
N LYS A 318 5.51 -4.94 20.33
CA LYS A 318 5.59 -3.90 21.36
C LYS A 318 4.20 -3.55 21.92
N GLU A 319 3.18 -3.44 21.06
CA GLU A 319 1.79 -3.24 21.50
C GLU A 319 1.23 -4.43 22.30
N SER A 320 1.61 -5.66 21.96
CA SER A 320 1.06 -6.86 22.60
C SER A 320 1.70 -7.18 23.96
N TYR A 321 2.97 -6.81 24.16
CA TYR A 321 3.77 -7.27 25.31
C TYR A 321 4.39 -6.14 26.17
N CYS A 322 4.40 -4.89 25.69
CA CYS A 322 4.94 -3.72 26.42
C CYS A 322 3.88 -2.63 26.69
N ASN A 323 2.60 -2.93 26.54
CA ASN A 323 1.51 -1.97 26.81
C ASN A 323 1.43 -1.64 28.32
N PRO A 324 1.46 -0.36 28.73
CA PRO A 324 1.45 0.07 30.14
C PRO A 324 0.19 -0.31 30.94
N TYR A 325 -0.86 -0.84 30.29
CA TYR A 325 -2.06 -1.37 30.97
C TYR A 325 -1.97 -2.86 31.32
N LEU A 326 -0.91 -3.56 30.91
CA LEU A 326 -0.59 -4.93 31.35
C LEU A 326 0.59 -4.83 32.33
N GLU A 327 0.45 -5.42 33.52
CA GLU A 327 1.50 -5.37 34.57
C GLU A 327 2.90 -5.66 33.98
N PRO A 328 3.89 -4.77 34.20
CA PRO A 328 5.25 -5.02 33.76
C PRO A 328 5.75 -6.31 34.41
N LEU A 329 6.55 -7.08 33.67
CA LEU A 329 7.20 -8.31 34.16
C LEU A 329 8.30 -7.97 35.18
N LYS A 330 7.96 -7.33 36.29
CA LYS A 330 8.84 -7.14 37.45
C LYS A 330 8.57 -8.26 38.44
N GLY A 331 9.28 -9.36 38.25
CA GLY A 331 9.11 -10.54 39.09
C GLY A 331 10.25 -11.53 39.03
N VAL A 332 11.50 -11.08 38.82
CA VAL A 332 12.71 -11.79 39.26
C VAL A 332 13.80 -10.74 39.52
N ALA A 333 13.94 -10.31 40.77
CA ALA A 333 15.27 -10.02 41.28
C ALA A 333 15.77 -11.36 41.84
N GLU A 334 16.96 -11.76 41.39
CA GLU A 334 17.81 -12.91 41.76
C GLU A 334 17.25 -13.96 42.74
#